data_AF-A0A453DDF8-F1
#
_entry.id   AF-A0A453DDF8-F1
#
_cell.length_a   1.000
_cell.length_b   1.000
_cell.length_c   1.000
_cell.angle_alpha   90.00
_cell.angle_beta   90.00
_cell.angle_gamma   90.00
#
_symmetry.space_group_name_H-M   'P 1'
#
loop_
_entity.id
_entity.type
_entity.pdbx_description
1 polymer ?
#
loop_
_entity_poly.entity_id
_entity_poly.type
_entity_poly.pdbx_seq_one_letter_code
_entity_poly.pdbx_strand_id
1 'polypeptide(L)'
;MRAKLRMGFAPFLSKLYISTCRTSSLPPSSSSSVIQPWLFIGLGNPGEKYQSTRHNVGFDMIDAFAESQGISLTTHHFKALFGEVVVDGVPVLLAKPQTYINLSGESAGALAAYYKLPLHRVIVAYDDTDLPCGVLRLQPKGGYGRHNGLSG
;
A
#
# COMPACT_ATOMS: atom_id res chain seq x y z
N MET A 1 -38.44 39.28 3.44
CA MET A 1 -37.02 39.35 3.83
C MET A 1 -36.35 38.05 3.43
N ARG A 2 -35.36 38.10 2.53
CA ARG A 2 -34.62 36.94 1.99
C ARG A 2 -33.32 36.78 2.78
N ALA A 3 -32.99 35.58 3.24
CA ALA A 3 -31.64 35.22 3.68
C ALA A 3 -31.14 34.05 2.81
N LYS A 4 -30.15 34.35 1.97
CA LYS A 4 -29.37 33.41 1.15
C LYS A 4 -28.23 32.87 2.01
N LEU A 5 -28.14 31.56 2.19
CA LEU A 5 -26.95 30.90 2.73
C LEU A 5 -25.99 30.63 1.56
N ARG A 6 -24.86 31.35 1.50
CA ARG A 6 -23.76 31.10 0.56
C ARG A 6 -22.79 30.11 1.20
N MET A 7 -22.73 28.88 0.68
CA MET A 7 -21.61 27.96 0.91
C MET A 7 -20.39 28.48 0.15
N GLY A 8 -19.31 28.76 0.89
CA GLY A 8 -18.03 29.16 0.33
C GLY A 8 -17.28 27.96 -0.24
N PHE A 9 -17.24 27.86 -1.57
CA PHE A 9 -16.23 27.09 -2.29
C PHE A 9 -14.97 27.96 -2.41
N ALA A 10 -13.87 27.54 -1.82
CA ALA A 10 -12.57 28.17 -2.03
C ALA A 10 -12.04 27.78 -3.43
N PRO A 11 -11.55 28.74 -4.24
CA PRO A 11 -10.98 28.45 -5.54
C PRO A 11 -9.54 27.96 -5.38
N PHE A 12 -9.25 26.78 -5.93
CA PHE A 12 -7.92 26.24 -6.15
C PHE A 12 -7.27 27.08 -7.27
N LEU A 13 -6.48 28.09 -6.89
CA LEU A 13 -5.76 28.94 -7.85
C LEU A 13 -4.36 28.39 -8.10
N SER A 14 -4.15 28.20 -9.40
CA SER A 14 -2.91 28.03 -10.15
C SER A 14 -1.72 28.84 -9.63
N LYS A 15 -0.54 28.23 -9.72
CA LYS A 15 0.67 28.97 -10.08
C LYS A 15 1.42 28.21 -11.17
N LEU A 16 1.32 28.77 -12.38
CA LEU A 16 2.16 28.47 -13.52
C LEU A 16 3.63 28.61 -13.12
N TYR A 17 4.39 27.59 -13.50
CA TYR A 17 5.84 27.52 -13.43
C TYR A 17 6.42 28.42 -14.53
N ILE A 18 6.82 29.65 -14.19
CA ILE A 18 7.61 30.51 -15.07
C ILE A 18 9.09 30.17 -14.84
N SER A 19 9.67 29.49 -15.82
CA SER A 19 11.09 29.18 -15.88
C SER A 19 11.85 30.38 -16.45
N THR A 20 12.54 31.12 -15.58
CA THR A 20 13.67 31.94 -15.98
C THR A 20 14.65 32.08 -14.83
N CYS A 21 15.87 31.60 -15.08
CA CYS A 21 17.19 32.09 -14.62
C CYS A 21 18.12 30.91 -14.36
N ARG A 22 19.10 30.74 -15.25
CA ARG A 22 20.32 29.97 -14.95
C ARG A 22 21.13 30.77 -13.94
N THR A 23 21.25 30.21 -12.74
CA THR A 23 22.38 30.44 -11.85
C THR A 23 22.69 29.10 -11.21
N SER A 24 23.85 28.55 -11.57
CA SER A 24 24.44 27.37 -10.94
C SER A 24 24.57 27.61 -9.44
N SER A 25 23.71 26.96 -8.66
CA SER A 25 23.91 26.79 -7.23
C SER A 25 23.78 25.31 -6.94
N LEU A 26 24.82 24.75 -6.32
CA LEU A 26 24.87 23.36 -5.88
C LEU A 26 23.65 23.10 -4.98
N PRO A 27 22.94 21.96 -5.13
CA PRO A 27 21.83 21.65 -4.25
C PRO A 27 22.36 21.52 -2.81
N PRO A 28 21.64 22.05 -1.81
CA PRO A 28 22.02 21.86 -0.41
C PRO A 28 22.06 20.35 -0.11
N SER A 29 23.21 19.86 0.31
CA SER A 29 23.39 18.50 0.84
C SER A 29 22.80 18.44 2.25
N SER A 30 21.48 18.43 2.36
CA SER A 30 20.78 18.17 3.62
C SER A 30 20.39 16.70 3.66
N SER A 31 21.26 15.86 4.20
CA SER A 31 21.03 14.45 4.46
C SER A 31 20.10 14.24 5.66
N SER A 32 18.92 14.85 5.63
CA SER A 32 17.81 14.36 6.45
C SER A 32 17.36 13.07 5.80
N SER A 33 17.73 11.92 6.36
CA SER A 33 17.24 10.62 5.91
C SER A 33 15.71 10.63 6.02
N VAL A 34 15.02 10.83 4.88
CA VAL A 34 13.57 10.76 4.82
C VAL A 34 13.18 9.36 5.27
N ILE A 35 12.42 9.25 6.37
CA ILE A 35 11.91 7.96 6.84
C ILE A 35 10.94 7.45 5.78
N GLN A 36 11.38 6.46 5.02
CA GLN A 36 10.53 5.82 4.02
C GLN A 36 9.57 4.86 4.73
N PRO A 37 8.27 4.89 4.38
CA PRO A 37 7.32 3.99 4.99
C PRO A 37 7.52 2.56 4.49
N TRP A 38 7.02 1.59 5.26
CA TRP A 38 6.79 0.23 4.78
C TRP A 38 5.40 0.11 4.17
N LEU A 39 5.23 -0.77 3.19
CA LEU A 39 3.93 -1.15 2.66
C LEU A 39 3.71 -2.63 2.87
N PHE A 40 2.74 -3.00 3.70
CA PHE A 40 2.32 -4.38 3.92
C PHE A 40 1.03 -4.64 3.15
N ILE A 41 1.06 -5.65 2.29
CA ILE A 41 -0.04 -6.01 1.40
C ILE A 41 -0.47 -7.43 1.75
N GLY A 42 -1.73 -7.61 2.11
CA GLY A 42 -2.33 -8.93 2.28
C GLY A 42 -3.06 -9.32 1.00
N LEU A 43 -2.71 -10.45 0.39
CA LEU A 43 -3.46 -11.00 -0.75
C LEU A 43 -4.68 -11.79 -0.26
N GLY A 44 -5.74 -11.75 -1.05
CA GLY A 44 -7.02 -12.40 -0.77
C GLY A 44 -8.08 -11.99 -1.77
N ASN A 45 -9.27 -12.57 -1.65
CA ASN A 45 -10.44 -12.18 -2.43
C ASN A 45 -11.48 -11.46 -1.55
N PRO A 46 -12.13 -10.38 -2.06
CA PRO A 46 -13.16 -9.65 -1.33
C PRO A 46 -14.50 -10.40 -1.34
N GLY A 47 -15.27 -10.22 -0.27
CA GLY A 47 -16.63 -10.75 -0.12
C GLY A 47 -16.73 -11.92 0.86
N GLU A 48 -17.91 -12.07 1.46
CA GLU A 48 -18.17 -13.03 2.55
C GLU A 48 -17.83 -14.48 2.19
N LYS A 49 -18.10 -14.88 0.94
CA LYS A 49 -17.82 -16.25 0.45
C LYS A 49 -16.34 -16.66 0.49
N TYR A 50 -15.42 -15.71 0.63
CA TYR A 50 -13.98 -16.00 0.71
C TYR A 50 -13.41 -15.83 2.11
N GLN A 51 -14.21 -15.34 3.06
CA GLN A 51 -13.78 -15.22 4.45
C GLN A 51 -13.37 -16.59 4.99
N SER A 52 -12.28 -16.62 5.77
CA SER A 52 -11.73 -17.83 6.38
C SER A 52 -11.32 -18.94 5.40
N THR A 53 -11.15 -18.61 4.11
CA THR A 53 -10.50 -19.52 3.15
C THR A 53 -8.99 -19.39 3.24
N ARG A 54 -8.26 -20.47 2.90
CA ARG A 54 -6.77 -20.44 2.92
C ARG A 54 -6.20 -19.30 2.07
N HIS A 55 -6.82 -19.03 0.92
CA HIS A 55 -6.45 -17.94 0.02
C HIS A 55 -6.60 -16.54 0.59
N ASN A 56 -7.30 -16.38 1.72
CA ASN A 56 -7.49 -15.10 2.39
C ASN A 56 -6.59 -14.92 3.62
N VAL A 57 -5.65 -15.84 3.88
CA VAL A 57 -4.73 -15.73 5.02
C VAL A 57 -3.89 -14.44 4.98
N GLY A 58 -3.62 -13.90 3.79
CA GLY A 58 -2.96 -12.60 3.64
C GLY A 58 -3.81 -11.45 4.18
N PHE A 59 -5.12 -11.45 3.95
CA PHE A 59 -6.05 -10.50 4.58
C PHE A 59 -6.09 -10.69 6.09
N ASP A 60 -6.18 -11.94 6.56
CA ASP A 60 -6.24 -12.27 7.99
C ASP A 60 -4.98 -11.76 8.73
N MET A 61 -3.80 -11.88 8.11
CA MET A 61 -2.55 -11.35 8.67
C MET A 61 -2.59 -9.82 8.81
N ILE A 62 -3.08 -9.12 7.79
CA ILE A 62 -3.19 -7.66 7.81
C ILE A 62 -4.21 -7.20 8.85
N ASP A 63 -5.33 -7.92 9.00
CA ASP A 63 -6.34 -7.63 10.00
C ASP A 63 -5.80 -7.85 11.42
N ALA A 64 -5.13 -8.98 11.67
CA ALA A 64 -4.49 -9.26 12.96
C ALA A 64 -3.41 -8.21 13.30
N PHE A 65 -2.63 -7.77 12.31
CA PHE A 65 -1.64 -6.71 12.53
C PHE A 65 -2.33 -5.38 12.84
N ALA A 66 -3.33 -4.97 12.06
CA ALA A 66 -4.09 -3.74 12.28
C ALA A 66 -4.74 -3.72 13.68
N GLU A 67 -5.35 -4.83 14.09
CA GLU A 67 -5.92 -5.01 15.43
C GLU A 67 -4.87 -4.88 16.53
N SER A 68 -3.69 -5.51 16.36
CA SER A 68 -2.58 -5.40 17.33
C SER A 68 -2.08 -3.96 17.52
N GLN A 69 -2.27 -3.12 16.50
CA GLN A 69 -1.89 -1.71 16.52
C GLN A 69 -3.07 -0.77 16.87
N GLY A 70 -4.27 -1.31 17.11
CA GLY A 70 -5.46 -0.54 17.43
C GLY A 70 -5.98 0.33 16.28
N ILE A 71 -5.75 -0.05 15.02
CA ILE A 71 -6.23 0.67 13.85
C ILE A 71 -7.24 -0.14 13.04
N SER A 72 -8.14 0.56 12.35
CA SER A 72 -9.15 -0.04 11.47
C SER A 72 -8.89 0.32 10.01
N LEU A 73 -9.06 -0.65 9.09
CA LEU A 73 -8.84 -0.48 7.66
C LEU A 73 -10.12 -0.04 6.94
N THR A 74 -10.52 1.21 7.13
CA THR A 74 -11.80 1.73 6.61
C THR A 74 -11.67 2.58 5.36
N THR A 75 -10.45 2.98 4.99
CA THR A 75 -10.23 3.87 3.85
C THR A 75 -10.14 3.07 2.57
N HIS A 76 -10.84 3.49 1.52
CA HIS A 76 -10.65 2.93 0.18
C HIS A 76 -9.60 3.74 -0.57
N HIS A 77 -8.50 3.09 -0.96
CA HIS A 77 -7.40 3.74 -1.69
C HIS A 77 -6.83 2.78 -2.73
N PHE A 78 -6.71 3.20 -4.00
CA PHE A 78 -6.21 2.36 -5.10
C PHE A 78 -6.82 0.95 -5.16
N LYS A 79 -8.16 0.86 -5.07
CA LYS A 79 -8.89 -0.42 -5.02
C LYS A 79 -8.51 -1.33 -3.83
N ALA A 80 -7.98 -0.80 -2.72
CA ALA A 80 -7.71 -1.55 -1.49
C ALA A 80 -8.47 -0.95 -0.29
N LEU A 81 -8.78 -1.79 0.70
CA LEU A 81 -9.00 -1.32 2.07
C LEU A 81 -7.64 -0.97 2.66
N PHE A 82 -7.55 0.20 3.26
CA PHE A 82 -6.29 0.85 3.55
C PHE A 82 -6.30 1.48 4.95
N GLY A 83 -5.12 1.48 5.57
CA GLY A 83 -4.85 2.20 6.81
C GLY A 83 -3.36 2.48 6.95
N GLU A 84 -3.03 3.38 7.87
CA GLU A 84 -1.67 3.79 8.16
C GLU A 84 -1.47 3.80 9.66
N VAL A 85 -0.30 3.35 10.10
CA VAL A 85 0.13 3.40 11.49
C VAL A 85 1.62 3.71 11.56
N VAL A 86 2.09 4.23 12.67
CA VAL A 86 3.53 4.43 12.93
C VAL A 86 3.99 3.39 13.94
N VAL A 87 4.97 2.58 13.56
CA VAL A 87 5.61 1.56 14.41
C VAL A 87 7.06 1.96 14.63
N ASP A 88 7.47 2.14 15.88
CA ASP A 88 8.84 2.55 16.25
C ASP A 88 9.35 3.77 15.46
N GLY A 89 8.47 4.75 15.21
CA GLY A 89 8.79 5.96 14.46
C GLY A 89 8.83 5.79 12.93
N VAL A 90 8.52 4.61 12.41
CA VAL A 90 8.44 4.33 10.97
C VAL A 90 6.99 4.17 10.52
N PRO A 91 6.51 4.92 9.51
CA PRO A 91 5.17 4.72 9.01
C PRO A 91 5.04 3.37 8.29
N VAL A 92 3.91 2.70 8.49
CA VAL A 92 3.54 1.41 7.92
C VAL A 92 2.17 1.58 7.29
N LEU A 93 2.13 1.40 5.97
CA LEU A 93 0.93 1.42 5.15
C LEU A 93 0.40 -0.01 5.07
N LEU A 94 -0.87 -0.22 5.39
CA LEU A 94 -1.54 -1.51 5.34
C LEU A 94 -2.53 -1.50 4.20
N ALA A 95 -2.51 -2.54 3.36
CA ALA A 95 -3.39 -2.66 2.21
C ALA A 95 -3.97 -4.07 2.07
N LYS A 96 -5.29 -4.14 1.89
CA LYS A 96 -6.02 -5.34 1.43
C LYS A 96 -6.68 -5.03 0.08
N PRO A 97 -6.05 -5.38 -1.06
CA PRO A 97 -6.63 -5.19 -2.38
C PRO A 97 -8.05 -5.75 -2.47
N GLN A 98 -9.04 -4.92 -2.75
CA GLN A 98 -10.44 -5.31 -2.98
C GLN A 98 -10.68 -5.68 -4.45
N THR A 99 -9.67 -6.26 -5.09
CA THR A 99 -9.75 -6.90 -6.41
C THR A 99 -9.79 -8.41 -6.24
N TYR A 100 -10.05 -9.16 -7.31
CA TYR A 100 -9.75 -10.59 -7.28
C TYR A 100 -8.23 -10.81 -7.16
N ILE A 101 -7.83 -11.89 -6.50
CA ILE A 101 -6.43 -12.15 -6.14
C ILE A 101 -5.49 -12.18 -7.36
N ASN A 102 -5.98 -12.66 -8.50
CA ASN A 102 -5.25 -12.67 -9.78
C ASN A 102 -5.03 -11.27 -10.36
N LEU A 103 -5.78 -10.26 -9.88
CA LEU A 103 -5.71 -8.86 -10.28
C LEU A 103 -5.16 -7.97 -9.14
N SER A 104 -4.60 -8.54 -8.06
CA SER A 104 -4.06 -7.76 -6.95
C SER A 104 -2.92 -6.82 -7.36
N GLY A 105 -2.21 -7.14 -8.45
CA GLY A 105 -1.17 -6.28 -9.01
C GLY A 105 -1.66 -4.89 -9.44
N GLU A 106 -2.93 -4.76 -9.87
CA GLU A 106 -3.51 -3.46 -10.24
C GLU A 106 -3.62 -2.50 -9.04
N SER A 107 -3.84 -3.06 -7.85
CA SER A 107 -3.96 -2.29 -6.61
C SER A 107 -2.59 -2.10 -5.96
N ALA A 108 -1.88 -3.21 -5.74
CA ALA A 108 -0.57 -3.23 -5.10
C ALA A 108 0.47 -2.40 -5.86
N GLY A 109 0.53 -2.55 -7.18
CA GLY A 109 1.46 -1.80 -8.03
C GLY A 109 1.16 -0.30 -8.03
N ALA A 110 -0.12 0.08 -8.06
CA ALA A 110 -0.52 1.48 -8.02
C ALA A 110 -0.16 2.14 -6.67
N LEU A 111 -0.36 1.44 -5.55
CA LEU A 111 0.06 1.91 -4.23
C LEU A 111 1.57 2.12 -4.14
N ALA A 112 2.35 1.10 -4.50
CA ALA A 112 3.81 1.18 -4.44
C ALA A 112 4.36 2.32 -5.32
N ALA A 113 3.79 2.51 -6.52
CA ALA A 113 4.16 3.59 -7.43
C ALA A 113 3.78 4.98 -6.87
N TYR A 114 2.58 5.12 -6.30
CA TYR A 114 2.11 6.39 -5.74
C TYR A 114 2.99 6.88 -4.59
N TYR A 115 3.33 5.99 -3.67
CA TYR A 115 4.22 6.28 -2.54
C TYR A 115 5.72 6.21 -2.90
N LYS A 116 6.06 5.92 -4.16
CA LYS A 116 7.43 5.83 -4.69
C LYS A 116 8.30 4.87 -3.88
N LEU A 117 7.74 3.74 -3.48
CA LEU A 117 8.41 2.79 -2.60
C LEU A 117 9.35 1.88 -3.38
N PRO A 118 10.61 1.73 -2.93
CA PRO A 118 11.46 0.69 -3.48
C PRO A 118 10.93 -0.70 -3.05
N LEU A 119 11.18 -1.73 -3.86
CA LEU A 119 10.67 -3.08 -3.60
C LEU A 119 11.07 -3.63 -2.22
N HIS A 120 12.25 -3.26 -1.71
CA HIS A 120 12.71 -3.70 -0.38
C HIS A 120 11.93 -3.07 0.79
N ARG A 121 11.00 -2.15 0.52
CA ARG A 121 10.05 -1.57 1.50
C ARG A 121 8.64 -2.14 1.36
N VAL A 122 8.44 -3.12 0.49
CA VAL A 122 7.14 -3.76 0.26
C VAL A 122 7.18 -5.19 0.77
N ILE A 123 6.21 -5.54 1.61
CA ILE A 123 5.99 -6.91 2.10
C ILE A 123 4.64 -7.37 1.57
N VAL A 124 4.61 -8.57 0.99
CA VAL A 124 3.39 -9.20 0.49
C VAL A 124 3.16 -10.48 1.27
N ALA A 125 2.00 -10.59 1.92
CA ALA A 125 1.55 -11.76 2.65
C ALA A 125 0.50 -12.52 1.82
N TYR A 126 0.70 -13.82 1.64
CA TYR A 126 -0.16 -14.70 0.85
C TYR A 126 -0.02 -16.15 1.33
N ASP A 127 -0.92 -17.03 0.91
CA ASP A 127 -0.85 -18.45 1.24
C ASP A 127 0.15 -19.20 0.36
N ASP A 128 0.92 -20.10 0.97
CA ASP A 128 1.83 -20.98 0.26
C ASP A 128 1.38 -22.43 0.48
N THR A 129 0.97 -23.09 -0.61
CA THR A 129 0.50 -24.48 -0.56
C THR A 129 1.62 -25.48 -0.30
N ASP A 130 2.88 -25.10 -0.53
CA ASP A 130 4.04 -25.96 -0.29
C ASP A 130 4.46 -25.98 1.19
N LEU A 131 3.91 -25.08 2.02
CA LEU A 131 4.18 -25.02 3.45
C LEU A 131 3.15 -25.81 4.27
N PRO A 132 3.58 -26.55 5.31
CA PRO A 132 2.66 -27.11 6.28
C PRO A 132 1.84 -26.00 6.96
N CYS A 133 0.60 -26.33 7.36
CA CYS A 133 -0.26 -25.39 8.07
C CYS A 133 0.42 -24.86 9.35
N GLY A 134 0.33 -23.55 9.58
CA GLY A 134 0.95 -22.89 10.73
C GLY A 134 2.43 -22.55 10.57
N VAL A 135 3.06 -22.91 9.44
CA VAL A 135 4.45 -22.56 9.15
C VAL A 135 4.49 -21.25 8.37
N LEU A 136 5.22 -20.27 8.89
CA LEU A 136 5.51 -19.01 8.21
C LEU A 136 6.91 -19.01 7.64
N ARG A 137 7.07 -18.45 6.44
CA ARG A 137 8.38 -18.30 5.78
C ARG A 137 8.52 -16.88 5.22
N LEU A 138 9.56 -16.17 5.65
CA LEU A 138 9.94 -14.88 5.08
C LEU A 138 10.93 -15.08 3.94
N GLN A 139 10.65 -14.52 2.76
CA GLN A 139 11.50 -14.63 1.58
C GLN A 139 11.86 -13.24 1.05
N PRO A 140 13.15 -12.82 1.08
CA PRO A 140 13.58 -11.51 0.58
C PRO A 140 13.40 -11.32 -0.93
N LYS A 141 13.32 -12.44 -1.66
CA LYS A 141 13.05 -12.51 -3.10
C LYS A 141 12.13 -13.71 -3.33
N GLY A 142 10.92 -13.44 -3.82
CA GLY A 142 10.00 -14.48 -4.24
C GLY A 142 10.19 -14.77 -5.73
N GLY A 143 10.66 -15.97 -6.06
CA GLY A 143 10.35 -16.60 -7.34
C GLY A 143 9.04 -17.35 -7.20
N TYR A 144 8.20 -17.35 -8.24
CA TYR A 144 6.97 -18.13 -8.29
C TYR A 144 7.28 -19.62 -8.00
N GLY A 145 6.78 -20.14 -6.89
CA GLY A 145 6.91 -21.56 -6.54
C GLY A 145 6.24 -22.43 -7.61
N ARG A 146 7.05 -23.26 -8.28
CA ARG A 146 6.71 -24.31 -9.27
C ARG A 146 6.01 -23.86 -10.57
N HIS A 147 6.80 -23.46 -11.56
CA HIS A 147 6.92 -24.15 -12.86
C HIS A 147 8.04 -23.47 -13.68
N ASN A 148 9.04 -24.24 -14.10
CA ASN A 148 9.94 -23.80 -15.17
C ASN A 148 9.13 -23.74 -16.47
N GLY A 149 8.86 -22.54 -16.98
CA GLY A 149 8.27 -22.36 -18.30
C GLY A 149 7.72 -20.96 -18.57
N LEU A 150 8.53 -20.15 -19.29
CA LEU A 150 8.14 -19.00 -20.12
C LEU A 150 7.78 -17.71 -19.35
N SER A 151 8.67 -16.71 -19.26
CA SER A 151 9.00 -15.67 -20.26
C SER A 151 8.11 -14.43 -20.14
N GLY A 152 8.72 -13.29 -19.81
CA GLY A 152 8.13 -11.95 -19.95
C GLY A 152 8.36 -11.05 -18.75
#